data_AF-A0A944T025-F1
#
_entry.id   AF-A0A944T025-F1
#
_cell.length_a   1.000
_cell.length_b   1.000
_cell.length_c   1.000
_cell.angle_alpha   90.00
_cell.angle_beta   90.00
_cell.angle_gamma   90.00
#
_symmetry.space_group_name_H-M   'P 1'
#
loop_
_entity.id
_entity.type
_entity.pdbx_description
1 polymer ?
#
loop_
_entity_poly.entity_id
_entity_poly.type
_entity_poly.pdbx_seq_one_letter_code
_entity_poly.pdbx_strand_id
1 'polypeptide(L)'
;EYDESFKVSSNSGKMELVVCNLKPFIWTGKGKDYVVHPQDGKLEAFLRPIIKGKMLKREQYESPSIFPFEEMVVSSKTPFPVETDGQISKEIKITIKLAKSRIDMIVGKERKF
;
A
#
# COMPACT_ATOMS: atom_id res chain seq x y z
N GLU A 1 18.12 -12.24 0.43
CA GLU A 1 16.80 -12.84 0.10
C GLU A 1 16.05 -12.93 1.41
N TYR A 2 15.02 -12.10 1.59
CA TYR A 2 14.31 -11.92 2.86
C TYR A 2 12.89 -12.50 2.74
N ASP A 3 12.78 -13.80 2.47
CA ASP A 3 11.49 -14.47 2.52
C ASP A 3 11.09 -14.69 3.99
N GLU A 4 9.87 -14.26 4.34
CA GLU A 4 9.21 -14.43 5.65
C GLU A 4 9.83 -13.73 6.88
N SER A 5 10.80 -12.84 6.70
CA SER A 5 11.60 -12.29 7.82
C SER A 5 10.85 -11.32 8.74
N PHE A 6 9.67 -10.83 8.32
CA PHE A 6 8.92 -9.81 9.05
C PHE A 6 7.43 -10.14 9.11
N LYS A 7 6.93 -10.33 10.33
CA LYS A 7 5.51 -10.42 10.62
C LYS A 7 5.06 -9.10 11.25
N VAL A 8 4.25 -8.34 10.52
CA VAL A 8 3.67 -7.10 11.05
C VAL A 8 2.21 -7.34 11.45
N SER A 9 1.84 -6.91 12.64
CA SER A 9 0.49 -7.00 13.18
C SER A 9 0.10 -5.71 13.87
N SER A 10 -1.16 -5.28 13.72
CA SER A 10 -1.67 -4.10 14.43
C SER A 10 -2.10 -4.45 15.86
N ASN A 11 -1.64 -3.67 16.84
CA ASN A 11 -2.06 -3.79 18.24
C ASN A 11 -3.56 -3.49 18.44
N SER A 12 -4.19 -2.76 17.53
CA SER A 12 -5.61 -2.39 17.60
C SER A 12 -6.54 -3.33 16.83
N GLY A 13 -5.97 -4.30 16.10
CA GLY A 13 -6.68 -5.21 15.21
C GLY A 13 -7.13 -4.60 13.88
N LYS A 14 -6.85 -3.31 13.63
CA LYS A 14 -7.14 -2.63 12.35
C LYS A 14 -5.86 -2.08 11.73
N MET A 15 -5.71 -2.29 10.43
CA MET A 15 -4.54 -1.89 9.65
C MET A 15 -4.97 -1.55 8.24
N GLU A 16 -4.32 -0.55 7.67
CA GLU A 16 -4.46 -0.18 6.27
C GLU A 16 -3.12 -0.43 5.57
N LEU A 17 -3.17 -1.11 4.42
CA LEU A 17 -2.04 -1.33 3.54
C LEU A 17 -2.40 -0.77 2.17
N VAL A 18 -1.55 0.06 1.62
CA VAL A 18 -1.62 0.48 0.22
C VAL A 18 -0.29 0.24 -0.45
N VAL A 19 -0.39 -0.17 -1.70
CA VAL A 19 0.73 -0.43 -2.58
C VAL A 19 0.62 0.47 -3.78
N CYS A 20 1.69 1.20 -4.09
CA CYS A 20 1.73 2.13 -5.22
C CYS A 20 2.91 1.83 -6.14
N ASN A 21 2.68 1.99 -7.45
CA ASN A 21 3.69 1.77 -8.50
C ASN A 21 3.83 2.94 -9.48
N LEU A 22 3.02 3.99 -9.37
CA LEU A 22 3.03 5.13 -10.31
C LEU A 22 2.91 6.47 -9.58
N LYS A 23 3.48 7.52 -10.18
CA LYS A 23 3.39 8.91 -9.72
C LYS A 23 2.26 9.69 -10.43
N PRO A 24 1.79 10.79 -9.82
CA PRO A 24 1.94 11.14 -8.40
C PRO A 24 0.92 10.35 -7.57
N PHE A 25 1.35 9.77 -6.46
CA PHE A 25 0.40 9.19 -5.51
C PHE A 25 0.11 10.21 -4.40
N ILE A 26 -1.09 10.81 -4.48
CA ILE A 26 -1.61 11.69 -3.43
C ILE A 26 -2.62 10.87 -2.64
N TRP A 27 -2.24 10.44 -1.44
CA TRP A 27 -3.16 9.71 -0.57
C TRP A 27 -4.22 10.67 -0.01
N THR A 28 -5.45 10.56 -0.52
CA THR A 28 -6.59 11.37 -0.05
C THR A 28 -7.09 10.89 1.31
N GLY A 29 -6.72 11.58 2.40
CA GLY A 29 -7.23 11.23 3.74
C GLY A 29 -6.65 11.97 4.95
N LYS A 30 -5.86 13.03 4.77
CA LYS A 30 -4.92 13.63 5.74
C LYS A 30 -3.63 12.83 5.85
N GLY A 31 -2.65 13.19 5.02
CA GLY A 31 -1.30 12.63 5.01
C GLY A 31 -0.35 13.54 4.24
N LYS A 32 0.96 13.39 4.48
CA LYS A 32 2.01 14.05 3.71
C LYS A 32 2.01 13.52 2.27
N ASP A 33 2.48 14.32 1.33
CA ASP A 33 2.75 13.85 -0.03
C ASP A 33 3.91 12.85 0.01
N TYR A 34 3.71 11.67 -0.59
CA TYR A 34 4.73 10.64 -0.70
C TYR A 34 5.15 10.52 -2.16
N VAL A 35 6.46 10.65 -2.40
CA VAL A 35 7.04 10.57 -3.74
C VAL A 35 7.46 9.12 -3.98
N VAL A 36 6.68 8.40 -4.78
CA VAL A 36 6.98 7.02 -5.23
C VAL A 36 7.92 7.07 -6.43
N HIS A 37 8.89 6.16 -6.57
CA HIS A 37 9.83 6.15 -7.72
C HIS A 37 9.56 5.02 -8.74
N PRO A 38 8.67 5.20 -9.73
CA PRO A 38 8.19 4.11 -10.60
C PRO A 38 9.25 3.45 -11.52
N GLN A 39 10.44 4.04 -11.61
CA GLN A 39 11.52 3.56 -12.49
C GLN A 39 12.53 2.67 -11.75
N ASP A 40 12.44 2.54 -10.43
CA ASP A 40 13.40 1.80 -9.61
C ASP A 40 13.19 0.27 -9.64
N GLY A 41 12.11 -0.18 -10.29
CA GLY A 41 11.76 -1.59 -10.40
C GLY A 41 11.28 -2.21 -9.09
N LYS A 42 10.70 -1.41 -8.18
CA LYS A 42 10.14 -1.89 -6.91
C LYS A 42 8.74 -1.35 -6.70
N LEU A 43 7.95 -2.07 -5.91
CA LEU A 43 6.68 -1.58 -5.37
C LEU A 43 6.93 -0.94 -4.01
N GLU A 44 6.28 0.18 -3.71
CA GLU A 44 6.31 0.79 -2.38
C GLU A 44 5.04 0.42 -1.60
N ALA A 45 5.23 -0.23 -0.46
CA ALA A 45 4.15 -0.50 0.49
C ALA A 45 4.12 0.58 1.57
N PHE A 46 2.91 1.03 1.89
CA PHE A 46 2.61 1.99 2.94
C PHE A 46 1.70 1.30 3.96
N LEU A 47 2.23 1.05 5.16
CA LEU A 47 1.51 0.36 6.21
C LEU A 47 1.14 1.31 7.35
N ARG A 48 -0.16 1.38 7.69
CA ARG A 48 -0.67 2.26 8.75
C ARG A 48 -1.50 1.48 9.77
N PRO A 49 -1.00 1.31 11.00
CA PRO A 49 -1.83 0.91 12.12
C PRO A 49 -2.90 1.99 12.39
N ILE A 50 -4.14 1.56 12.56
CA ILE A 50 -5.24 2.45 12.95
C ILE A 50 -5.31 2.49 14.47
N ILE A 51 -4.98 3.61 15.11
CA ILE A 51 -5.19 3.79 16.55
C ILE A 51 -6.67 4.11 16.78
N LYS A 52 -7.35 3.30 17.60
CA LYS A 52 -8.69 3.65 18.11
C LYS A 52 -8.57 4.94 18.93
N GLY A 53 -9.19 6.02 18.45
CA GLY A 53 -9.32 7.24 19.22
C GLY A 53 -10.09 6.98 20.53
N LYS A 54 -9.74 7.67 21.61
CA LYS A 54 -10.53 7.67 22.84
C LYS A 54 -11.93 8.22 22.53
N MET A 55 -12.94 7.36 22.64
CA MET A 55 -14.41 7.49 22.77
C MET A 55 -15.20 8.56 21.95
N LEU A 56 -14.56 9.59 21.39
CA LEU A 56 -15.19 10.70 20.63
C LEU A 56 -14.30 11.31 19.53
N LYS A 57 -13.10 10.79 19.28
CA LYS A 57 -12.21 11.31 18.22
C LYS A 57 -12.11 10.35 17.03
N ARG A 58 -12.18 10.94 15.82
CA ARG A 58 -11.93 10.30 14.51
C ARG A 58 -10.71 9.39 14.58
N GLU A 59 -10.76 8.27 13.87
CA GLU A 59 -9.65 7.31 13.76
C GLU A 59 -8.34 8.07 13.50
N GLN A 60 -7.34 7.82 14.36
CA GLN A 60 -6.01 8.41 14.23
C GLN A 60 -5.09 7.35 13.66
N TYR A 61 -4.29 7.73 12.67
CA TYR A 61 -3.34 6.85 12.04
C TYR A 61 -1.94 7.14 12.58
N GLU A 62 -1.14 6.11 12.81
CA GLU A 62 0.30 6.29 13.03
C GLU A 62 1.02 6.71 11.75
N SER A 63 2.25 7.18 11.91
CA SER A 63 3.17 7.41 10.81
C SER A 63 3.30 6.12 9.98
N PRO A 64 3.15 6.18 8.64
CA PRO A 64 3.25 4.99 7.81
C PRO A 64 4.67 4.43 7.85
N SER A 65 4.77 3.11 7.89
CA SER A 65 5.99 2.42 7.51
C SER A 65 6.02 2.29 5.99
N ILE A 66 7.11 2.77 5.37
CA ILE A 66 7.31 2.76 3.92
C ILE A 66 8.49 1.85 3.64
N PHE A 67 8.29 0.86 2.79
CA PHE A 67 9.38 -0.02 2.39
C PHE A 67 9.15 -0.55 0.97
N PRO A 68 10.23 -0.69 0.18
CA PRO A 68 10.14 -1.28 -1.13
C PRO A 68 10.10 -2.82 -1.06
N PHE A 69 9.39 -3.45 -1.99
CA PHE A 69 9.30 -4.91 -2.09
C PHE A 69 9.11 -5.38 -3.53
N GLU A 70 9.45 -6.65 -3.81
CA GLU A 70 9.18 -7.32 -5.10
C GLU A 70 7.97 -8.25 -5.02
N GLU A 71 7.79 -8.92 -3.88
CA GLU A 71 6.67 -9.82 -3.59
C GLU A 71 6.23 -9.68 -2.13
N MET A 72 4.92 -9.69 -1.90
CA MET A 72 4.31 -9.62 -0.56
C MET A 72 3.07 -10.50 -0.50
N VAL A 73 2.95 -11.27 0.58
CA VAL A 73 1.76 -12.05 0.89
C VAL A 73 1.03 -11.41 2.06
N VAL A 74 -0.24 -11.09 1.87
CA VAL A 74 -1.13 -10.54 2.92
C VAL A 74 -2.21 -11.56 3.19
N SER A 75 -2.43 -11.89 4.46
CA SER A 75 -3.46 -12.87 4.86
C SER A 75 -4.12 -12.50 6.18
N SER A 76 -5.35 -12.96 6.35
CA SER A 76 -6.17 -12.74 7.55
C SER A 76 -7.03 -13.96 7.85
N LYS A 77 -7.44 -14.10 9.11
CA LYS A 77 -8.44 -15.11 9.51
C LYS A 77 -9.86 -14.74 9.09
N THR A 78 -10.12 -13.46 8.87
CA THR A 78 -11.42 -12.92 8.46
C THR A 78 -11.28 -12.20 7.12
N PRO A 79 -12.27 -12.29 6.21
CA PRO A 79 -12.23 -11.56 4.94
C PRO A 79 -12.02 -10.06 5.15
N PHE A 80 -11.14 -9.46 4.35
CA PHE A 80 -10.87 -8.03 4.31
C PHE A 80 -11.14 -7.45 2.92
N PRO A 81 -11.58 -6.19 2.82
CA PRO A 81 -11.80 -5.54 1.54
C PRO A 81 -10.45 -5.28 0.84
N VAL A 82 -10.41 -5.51 -0.46
CA VAL A 82 -9.27 -5.18 -1.33
C VAL A 82 -9.79 -4.32 -2.48
N GLU A 83 -9.17 -3.16 -2.68
CA GLU A 83 -9.50 -2.25 -3.77
C GLU A 83 -8.33 -2.18 -4.77
N THR A 84 -8.62 -2.44 -6.04
CA THR A 84 -7.65 -2.39 -7.15
C THR A 84 -8.33 -1.81 -8.38
N ASP A 85 -7.77 -0.74 -8.96
CA ASP A 85 -8.27 -0.10 -10.18
C ASP A 85 -9.78 0.23 -10.14
N GLY A 86 -10.28 0.64 -8.97
CA GLY A 86 -11.68 1.00 -8.74
C GLY A 86 -12.63 -0.19 -8.53
N GLN A 87 -12.13 -1.42 -8.53
CA GLN A 87 -12.90 -2.61 -8.18
C GLN A 87 -12.64 -3.02 -6.73
N ILE A 88 -13.71 -3.39 -6.01
CA ILE A 88 -13.64 -3.83 -4.62
C ILE A 88 -14.01 -5.31 -4.54
N SER A 89 -13.15 -6.09 -3.88
CA SER A 89 -13.34 -7.52 -3.59
C SER A 89 -13.18 -7.79 -2.09
N LYS A 90 -13.50 -9.01 -1.64
CA LYS A 90 -13.29 -9.45 -0.26
C LYS A 90 -12.43 -10.70 -0.26
N GLU A 91 -11.23 -10.59 0.29
CA GLU A 91 -10.23 -11.63 0.22
C GLU A 91 -9.80 -12.08 1.62
N ILE A 92 -9.34 -13.32 1.73
CA ILE A 92 -8.71 -13.86 2.95
C ILE A 92 -7.19 -13.91 2.82
N LYS A 93 -6.68 -13.95 1.58
CA LYS A 93 -5.26 -13.99 1.25
C LYS A 93 -5.05 -13.40 -0.15
N ILE A 94 -4.07 -12.51 -0.27
CA ILE A 94 -3.62 -11.97 -1.56
C ILE A 94 -2.10 -12.07 -1.66
N THR A 95 -1.62 -12.24 -2.89
CA THR A 95 -0.20 -12.13 -3.23
C THR A 95 -0.03 -10.94 -4.16
N ILE A 96 0.79 -9.99 -3.75
CA ILE A 96 1.12 -8.78 -4.50
C ILE A 96 2.54 -8.95 -5.02
N LYS A 97 2.73 -8.85 -6.33
CA LYS A 97 4.04 -9.04 -6.97
C LYS A 97 4.24 -8.02 -8.06
N LEU A 98 5.47 -7.52 -8.19
CA LEU A 98 5.84 -6.73 -9.35
C LEU A 98 5.80 -7.60 -10.61
N ALA A 99 4.96 -7.22 -11.57
CA ALA A 99 4.90 -7.90 -12.85
C ALA A 99 6.23 -7.75 -13.60
N LYS A 100 6.74 -8.85 -14.17
CA LYS A 100 7.96 -8.83 -14.99
C LYS A 100 7.77 -8.06 -16.30
N SER A 101 6.53 -8.01 -16.78
CA SER A 101 6.11 -7.25 -17.97
C SER A 101 5.99 -5.77 -17.63
N ARG A 102 6.63 -4.92 -18.44
CA ARG A 102 6.51 -3.45 -18.36
C ARG A 102 5.41 -2.99 -19.33
N ILE A 103 4.71 -1.92 -18.97
CA ILE A 103 3.76 -1.25 -19.85
C ILE A 103 4.48 -0.09 -20.50
N ASP A 104 4.49 -0.05 -21.84
CA ASP A 104 4.98 1.10 -22.58
C ASP A 104 3.90 2.19 -22.59
N MET A 105 4.21 3.33 -21.98
CA MET A 105 3.30 4.46 -21.89
C MET A 105 3.75 5.58 -22.83
N ILE A 106 2.86 5.99 -23.74
CA ILE A 106 3.09 7.19 -24.56
C ILE A 106 2.73 8.42 -23.71
N VAL A 107 3.72 9.27 -23.47
CA VAL A 107 3.56 10.48 -22.66
C VAL A 107 3.75 11.72 -23.51
N GLY A 108 3.00 12.79 -23.20
CA GLY A 108 3.17 14.08 -23.86
C GLY A 108 4.54 14.69 -23.55
N LYS A 109 5.12 15.43 -24.51
CA LYS A 109 6.50 15.95 -24.47
C LYS A 109 6.86 16.74 -23.19
N GLU A 110 5.87 17.34 -22.54
CA GLU A 110 6.03 18.18 -21.34
C GLU A 110 5.77 17.44 -20.01
N ARG A 111 5.31 16.18 -20.05
CA ARG A 111 5.00 15.44 -18.82
C ARG A 111 6.27 14.88 -18.18
N LYS A 112 6.55 15.31 -16.95
CA LYS A 112 7.61 14.76 -16.09
C LYS A 112 6.97 13.78 -15.09
N PHE A 113 7.44 12.54 -15.10
CA PHE A 113 7.14 11.51 -14.09
C PHE A 113 8.34 11.42 -13.13
#